data_AF-A0A1V9XTY2-F1
#
_entry.id   AF-A0A1V9XTY2-F1
#
_cell.length_a   1.000
_cell.length_b   1.000
_cell.length_c   1.000
_cell.angle_alpha   90.00
_cell.angle_beta   90.00
_cell.angle_gamma   90.00
#
_symmetry.space_group_name_H-M   'P 1'
#
loop_
_entity.id
_entity.type
_entity.pdbx_description
1 polymer ?
#
loop_
_entity_poly.entity_id
_entity_poly.type
_entity_poly.pdbx_seq_one_letter_code
_entity_poly.pdbx_strand_id
1 'polypeptide(L)'
;MVDSRRAVPIWLFPLAFHNDDCITYWACLAISVLAANHEIEGVVRQSGTLGLVEPFCNARDPEVFARSSLAHVHGQSKDWLQRFVPVLSSRLKQACSLAAFHFAMEASIKRQQGNARIFAEIGAVDALKRVASSPNDIASKFAARALRIIGEKLPQALSQQVPLWREHDVQQWVKQIGFADCSQAFLDAKVDGDLLLQIDEAMLDKDIGINKQLLRKRHGSHHNAIIPTLFGTFVVALTYGKAQVKTLIMFLRELRKLKQMADYSSVDASNIAQVLSNIDAEFTQYTYGFLRSGVDTSALSRLTEDQLQNECGIDNSVHRRKILSYILMMYPCSNEVEAGEDSKKCIDAFISYRRSTGSQLAR
;
A
#
# COMPACT_ATOMS: atom_id res chain seq x y z
N MET A 1 38.24 -3.64 5.69
CA MET A 1 37.69 -2.40 5.11
C MET A 1 36.21 -2.38 5.42
N VAL A 2 35.74 -1.44 6.25
CA VAL A 2 34.30 -1.23 6.48
C VAL A 2 33.69 -0.83 5.13
N ASP A 3 32.69 -1.58 4.64
CA ASP A 3 31.96 -1.23 3.42
C ASP A 3 31.38 0.17 3.61
N SER A 4 31.98 1.17 2.98
CA SER A 4 31.68 2.59 3.23
C SER A 4 30.19 2.89 3.01
N ARG A 5 29.53 2.13 2.12
CA ARG A 5 28.08 2.22 1.86
C ARG A 5 27.22 1.93 3.08
N ARG A 6 27.72 1.14 4.03
CA ARG A 6 27.00 0.78 5.27
C ARG A 6 27.24 1.77 6.42
N ALA A 7 28.32 2.55 6.38
CA ALA A 7 28.62 3.54 7.39
C ALA A 7 27.98 4.92 7.11
N VAL A 8 27.73 5.24 5.84
CA VAL A 8 27.13 6.52 5.41
C VAL A 8 25.82 6.85 6.14
N PRO A 9 24.85 5.92 6.32
CA PRO A 9 23.61 6.22 7.04
C PRO A 9 23.84 6.72 8.47
N ILE A 10 24.85 6.17 9.16
CA ILE A 10 25.24 6.55 10.53
C ILE A 10 25.92 7.92 10.52
N TRP A 11 26.79 8.20 9.56
CA TRP A 11 27.47 9.49 9.42
C TRP A 11 26.53 10.64 9.00
N LEU A 12 25.41 10.32 8.35
CA LEU A 12 24.39 11.31 8.04
C LEU A 12 23.55 11.71 9.26
N PHE A 13 23.56 10.94 10.35
CA PHE A 13 22.73 11.23 11.53
C PHE A 13 23.04 12.60 12.17
N PRO A 14 24.31 12.96 12.46
CA PRO A 14 24.63 14.28 13.00
C PRO A 14 24.26 15.43 12.06
N LEU A 15 24.35 15.20 10.74
CA LEU A 15 23.98 16.21 9.73
C LEU A 15 22.47 16.39 9.63
N ALA A 16 21.69 15.31 9.79
CA ALA A 16 20.23 15.36 9.83
C ALA A 16 19.68 15.92 11.15
N PHE A 17 20.53 16.09 12.17
CA PHE A 17 20.18 16.75 13.43
C PHE A 17 20.80 18.15 13.54
N HIS A 18 21.27 18.73 12.43
CA HIS A 18 21.92 20.03 12.43
C HIS A 18 20.90 21.17 12.60
N ASN A 19 21.35 22.31 13.17
CA ASN A 19 20.52 23.52 13.32
C ASN A 19 20.26 24.27 12.00
N ASP A 20 20.96 23.89 10.94
CA ASP A 20 20.84 24.50 9.61
C ASP A 20 19.90 23.65 8.75
N ASP A 21 18.78 24.25 8.38
CA ASP A 21 17.75 23.61 7.59
C ASP A 21 18.24 23.10 6.23
N CYS A 22 19.19 23.79 5.60
CA CYS A 22 19.77 23.34 4.32
C CYS A 22 20.60 22.08 4.50
N ILE A 23 21.44 22.02 5.54
CA ILE A 23 22.26 20.84 5.85
C ILE A 23 21.38 19.66 6.18
N THR A 24 20.40 19.87 7.06
CA THR A 24 19.44 18.85 7.46
C THR A 24 18.64 18.34 6.26
N TYR A 25 18.18 19.25 5.40
CA TYR A 25 17.47 18.90 4.17
C TYR A 25 18.28 17.97 3.26
N TRP A 26 19.54 18.33 2.95
CA TRP A 26 20.38 17.52 2.05
C TRP A 26 20.77 16.18 2.69
N ALA A 27 20.98 16.14 4.01
CA ALA A 27 21.20 14.89 4.74
C ALA A 27 19.96 13.99 4.68
N CYS A 28 18.76 14.54 4.90
CA CYS A 28 17.49 13.85 4.75
C CYS A 28 17.27 13.35 3.30
N LEU A 29 17.67 14.14 2.31
CA LEU A 29 17.53 13.78 0.89
C LEU A 29 18.45 12.62 0.54
N ALA A 30 19.72 12.68 0.97
CA ALA A 30 20.69 11.61 0.78
C ALA A 30 20.23 10.30 1.44
N ILE A 31 19.78 10.34 2.70
CA ILE A 31 19.29 9.13 3.38
C ILE A 31 18.06 8.56 2.66
N SER A 32 17.16 9.39 2.14
CA SER A 32 15.97 8.92 1.42
C SER A 32 16.31 8.21 0.10
N VAL A 33 17.33 8.69 -0.62
CA VAL A 33 17.85 8.01 -1.83
C VAL A 33 18.47 6.66 -1.45
N LEU A 34 19.29 6.62 -0.39
CA LEU A 34 19.88 5.37 0.09
C LEU A 34 18.81 4.37 0.54
N ALA A 35 17.77 4.86 1.19
CA ALA A 35 16.66 4.07 1.68
C ALA A 35 15.80 3.47 0.54
N ALA A 36 15.81 4.09 -0.64
CA ALA A 36 15.16 3.54 -1.83
C ALA A 36 15.93 2.36 -2.45
N ASN A 37 17.15 2.09 -2.01
CA ASN A 37 17.94 0.93 -2.44
C ASN A 37 17.76 -0.25 -1.47
N HIS A 38 17.15 -1.33 -1.96
CA HIS A 38 16.86 -2.55 -1.18
C HIS A 38 18.09 -3.24 -0.57
N GLU A 39 19.28 -3.11 -1.18
CA GLU A 39 20.49 -3.77 -0.68
C GLU A 39 20.98 -3.18 0.66
N ILE A 40 20.73 -1.88 0.87
CA ILE A 40 21.21 -1.13 2.05
C ILE A 40 20.06 -0.64 2.93
N GLU A 41 18.81 -0.90 2.54
CA GLU A 41 17.58 -0.53 3.26
C GLU A 41 17.63 -0.93 4.74
N GLY A 42 18.09 -2.15 5.03
CA GLY A 42 18.20 -2.66 6.40
C GLY A 42 19.17 -1.87 7.27
N VAL A 43 20.31 -1.45 6.71
CA VAL A 43 21.32 -0.66 7.42
C VAL A 43 20.82 0.77 7.68
N VAL A 44 20.15 1.34 6.69
CA VAL A 44 19.52 2.66 6.80
C VAL A 44 18.43 2.68 7.87
N ARG A 45 17.64 1.60 7.99
CA ARG A 45 16.61 1.47 9.03
C ARG A 45 17.25 1.34 10.42
N GLN A 46 18.35 0.59 10.55
CA GLN A 46 19.08 0.42 11.80
C GLN A 46 19.79 1.69 12.29
N SER A 47 20.18 2.60 11.40
CA SER A 47 20.89 3.82 11.80
C SER A 47 20.02 4.84 12.53
N GLY A 48 18.69 4.70 12.52
CA GLY A 48 17.75 5.64 13.14
C GLY A 48 17.58 6.97 12.38
N THR A 49 18.44 7.26 11.41
CA THR A 49 18.47 8.52 10.64
C THR A 49 17.17 8.79 9.88
N LEU A 50 16.47 7.73 9.43
CA LEU A 50 15.16 7.87 8.77
C LEU A 50 14.09 8.50 9.69
N GLY A 51 14.19 8.30 11.01
CA GLY A 51 13.24 8.85 11.97
C GLY A 51 13.22 10.39 11.99
N LEU A 52 14.26 11.03 11.46
CA LEU A 52 14.38 12.50 11.41
C LEU A 52 13.66 13.12 10.21
N VAL A 53 13.32 12.32 9.19
CA VAL A 53 12.74 12.81 7.94
C VAL A 53 11.31 13.32 8.10
N GLU A 54 10.46 12.61 8.84
CA GLU A 54 9.07 13.03 9.06
C GLU A 54 8.97 14.30 9.92
N PRO A 55 9.69 14.42 11.06
CA PRO A 55 9.80 15.69 11.79
C PRO A 55 10.24 16.85 10.91
N PHE A 56 11.25 16.62 10.04
CA PHE A 56 11.71 17.64 9.12
C PHE A 56 10.58 18.12 8.18
N CYS A 57 9.87 17.18 7.57
CA CYS A 57 8.78 17.45 6.63
C CYS A 57 7.59 18.16 7.30
N ASN A 58 7.26 17.80 8.54
CA ASN A 58 6.14 18.40 9.27
C ASN A 58 6.42 19.82 9.76
N ALA A 59 7.69 20.13 10.06
CA ALA A 59 8.08 21.44 10.57
C ALA A 59 8.16 22.53 9.49
N ARG A 60 8.18 22.16 8.20
CA ARG A 60 8.56 23.08 7.10
C ARG A 60 7.55 23.10 5.97
N ASP A 61 7.42 24.26 5.34
CA ASP A 61 6.62 24.44 4.12
C ASP A 61 7.53 24.40 2.89
N PRO A 62 7.28 23.52 1.89
CA PRO A 62 8.15 23.38 0.71
C PRO A 62 8.28 24.66 -0.11
N GLU A 63 7.24 25.48 -0.19
CA GLU A 63 7.24 26.70 -1.00
C GLU A 63 8.01 27.82 -0.29
N VAL A 64 7.88 27.91 1.04
CA VAL A 64 8.68 28.83 1.85
C VAL A 64 10.15 28.41 1.82
N PHE A 65 10.42 27.11 1.95
CA PHE A 65 11.78 26.55 1.93
C PHE A 65 12.46 26.74 0.56
N ALA A 66 11.72 26.65 -0.55
CA ALA A 66 12.24 26.98 -1.88
C ALA A 66 12.84 28.40 -1.96
N ARG A 67 12.35 29.34 -1.12
CA ARG A 67 12.78 30.74 -1.11
C ARG A 67 13.81 31.05 0.01
N SER A 68 14.06 30.11 0.93
CA SER A 68 14.92 30.37 2.09
C SER A 68 16.41 30.29 1.80
N SER A 69 16.81 29.75 0.64
CA SER A 69 18.22 29.63 0.26
C SER A 69 18.45 29.94 -1.21
N LEU A 70 19.51 30.72 -1.48
CA LEU A 70 19.97 31.02 -2.84
C LEU A 70 20.32 29.75 -3.64
N ALA A 71 20.70 28.67 -2.94
CA ALA A 71 21.00 27.38 -3.55
C ALA A 71 19.77 26.72 -4.21
N HIS A 72 18.56 27.11 -3.84
CA HIS A 72 17.31 26.52 -4.36
C HIS A 72 16.69 27.32 -5.51
N VAL A 73 17.14 28.55 -5.78
CA VAL A 73 16.52 29.49 -6.74
C VAL A 73 16.43 28.91 -8.16
N HIS A 74 17.39 28.09 -8.57
CA HIS A 74 17.42 27.49 -9.91
C HIS A 74 16.71 26.12 -9.96
N GLY A 75 16.50 25.48 -8.81
CA GLY A 75 16.03 24.11 -8.68
C GLY A 75 17.01 23.10 -9.29
N GLN A 76 16.57 21.85 -9.41
CA GLN A 76 17.37 20.77 -9.98
C GLN A 76 17.20 20.66 -11.50
N SER A 77 18.15 19.98 -12.15
CA SER A 77 18.12 19.70 -13.59
C SER A 77 17.10 18.61 -13.93
N LYS A 78 16.72 18.51 -15.22
CA LYS A 78 15.82 17.47 -15.72
C LYS A 78 16.29 16.06 -15.35
N ASP A 79 17.56 15.78 -15.63
CA ASP A 79 18.15 14.46 -15.39
C ASP A 79 18.22 14.11 -13.91
N TRP A 80 18.50 15.10 -13.06
CA TRP A 80 18.51 14.92 -11.61
C TRP A 80 17.11 14.54 -11.11
N LEU A 81 16.09 15.31 -11.51
CA LEU A 81 14.70 15.07 -11.12
C LEU A 81 14.21 13.71 -11.63
N GLN A 82 14.54 13.36 -12.88
CA GLN A 82 14.16 12.07 -13.47
C GLN A 82 14.75 10.89 -12.70
N ARG A 83 16.01 10.98 -12.23
CA ARG A 83 16.64 9.95 -11.39
C ARG A 83 16.00 9.85 -10.00
N PHE A 84 15.34 10.91 -9.54
CA PHE A 84 14.72 10.97 -8.24
C PHE A 84 13.24 10.51 -8.24
N VAL A 85 12.57 10.50 -9.40
CA VAL A 85 11.19 9.98 -9.56
C VAL A 85 10.98 8.59 -8.92
N PRO A 86 11.89 7.60 -9.07
CA PRO A 86 11.71 6.28 -8.45
C PRO A 86 11.57 6.31 -6.91
N VAL A 87 12.11 7.32 -6.23
CA VAL A 87 12.04 7.45 -4.77
C VAL A 87 10.60 7.71 -4.30
N LEU A 88 9.76 8.34 -5.12
CA LEU A 88 8.32 8.49 -4.87
C LEU A 88 7.59 7.15 -4.77
N SER A 89 8.15 6.09 -5.35
CA SER A 89 7.58 4.73 -5.32
C SER A 89 8.32 3.81 -4.36
N SER A 90 9.10 4.37 -3.42
CA SER A 90 9.79 3.59 -2.39
C SER A 90 8.81 2.87 -1.46
N ARG A 91 9.24 1.76 -0.86
CA ARG A 91 8.43 1.04 0.16
C ARG A 91 8.44 1.78 1.51
N LEU A 92 9.43 2.65 1.72
CA LEU A 92 9.60 3.37 2.97
C LEU A 92 8.79 4.67 2.93
N LYS A 93 7.90 4.81 3.91
CA LYS A 93 7.04 6.00 4.05
C LYS A 93 7.86 7.28 4.14
N GLN A 94 8.95 7.27 4.91
CA GLN A 94 9.82 8.43 5.11
C GLN A 94 10.47 8.91 3.81
N ALA A 95 11.00 7.98 3.01
CA ALA A 95 11.63 8.31 1.73
C ALA A 95 10.61 8.88 0.73
N CYS A 96 9.41 8.32 0.68
CA CYS A 96 8.31 8.84 -0.15
C CYS A 96 7.88 10.24 0.30
N SER A 97 7.75 10.46 1.61
CA SER A 97 7.35 11.75 2.19
C SER A 97 8.32 12.86 1.83
N LEU A 98 9.63 12.61 1.95
CA LEU A 98 10.63 13.60 1.56
C LEU A 98 10.71 13.78 0.04
N ALA A 99 10.56 12.71 -0.73
CA ALA A 99 10.51 12.84 -2.17
C ALA A 99 9.35 13.72 -2.62
N ALA A 100 8.15 13.51 -2.05
CA ALA A 100 6.98 14.35 -2.31
C ALA A 100 7.20 15.81 -1.86
N PHE A 101 7.83 16.03 -0.70
CA PHE A 101 8.23 17.35 -0.23
C PHE A 101 9.16 18.05 -1.24
N HIS A 102 10.19 17.36 -1.71
CA HIS A 102 11.14 17.86 -2.70
C HIS A 102 10.44 18.22 -4.02
N PHE A 103 9.56 17.34 -4.53
CA PHE A 103 8.80 17.62 -5.74
C PHE A 103 7.83 18.80 -5.57
N ALA A 104 7.26 19.01 -4.37
CA ALA A 104 6.45 20.20 -4.09
C ALA A 104 7.30 21.50 -4.09
N MET A 105 8.50 21.45 -3.52
CA MET A 105 9.48 22.55 -3.55
C MET A 105 9.89 22.88 -5.00
N GLU A 106 10.29 21.87 -5.78
CA GLU A 106 10.68 22.03 -7.18
C GLU A 106 9.52 22.47 -8.07
N ALA A 107 8.29 22.00 -7.81
CA ALA A 107 7.11 22.47 -8.51
C ALA A 107 6.93 23.99 -8.36
N SER A 108 7.17 24.52 -7.17
CA SER A 108 7.12 25.97 -6.90
C SER A 108 8.16 26.73 -7.73
N ILE A 109 9.40 26.25 -7.72
CA ILE A 109 10.52 26.85 -8.46
C ILE A 109 10.26 26.83 -9.97
N LYS A 110 9.89 25.67 -10.53
CA LYS A 110 9.65 25.53 -11.97
C LYS A 110 8.40 26.27 -12.44
N ARG A 111 7.38 26.42 -11.59
CA ARG A 111 6.22 27.27 -11.90
C ARG A 111 6.61 28.73 -12.06
N GLN A 112 7.45 29.26 -11.17
CA GLN A 112 7.97 30.62 -11.27
C GLN A 112 8.81 30.82 -12.54
N GLN A 113 9.55 29.78 -12.96
CA GLN A 113 10.32 29.76 -14.21
C GLN A 113 9.46 29.52 -15.47
N GLY A 114 8.14 29.30 -15.34
CA GLY A 114 7.26 28.97 -16.47
C GLY A 114 7.50 27.59 -17.10
N ASN A 115 8.24 26.70 -16.42
CA ASN A 115 8.69 25.40 -16.93
C ASN A 115 8.09 24.21 -16.17
N ALA A 116 6.82 24.30 -15.77
CA ALA A 116 6.14 23.20 -15.07
C ALA A 116 5.93 21.93 -15.94
N ARG A 117 6.06 22.05 -17.27
CA ARG A 117 5.90 20.93 -18.21
C ARG A 117 6.95 19.82 -18.03
N ILE A 118 8.11 20.16 -17.47
CA ILE A 118 9.19 19.22 -17.19
C ILE A 118 8.74 18.01 -16.36
N PHE A 119 7.79 18.20 -15.43
CA PHE A 119 7.29 17.11 -14.58
C PHE A 119 6.48 16.06 -15.37
N ALA A 120 5.81 16.47 -16.44
CA ALA A 120 5.13 15.54 -17.34
C ALA A 120 6.16 14.76 -18.17
N GLU A 121 7.19 15.45 -18.69
CA GLU A 121 8.23 14.84 -19.52
C GLU A 121 9.05 13.76 -18.79
N ILE A 122 9.33 13.96 -17.50
CA ILE A 122 10.07 12.98 -16.68
C ILE A 122 9.17 11.89 -16.07
N GLY A 123 7.86 11.91 -16.35
CA GLY A 123 6.89 10.97 -15.78
C GLY A 123 6.60 11.18 -14.28
N ALA A 124 6.96 12.34 -13.72
CA ALA A 124 6.72 12.65 -12.31
C ALA A 124 5.22 12.87 -12.02
N VAL A 125 4.45 13.41 -12.96
CA VAL A 125 3.00 13.65 -12.76
C VAL A 125 2.25 12.38 -12.39
N ASP A 126 2.46 11.29 -13.12
CA ASP A 126 1.78 10.01 -12.83
C ASP A 126 2.26 9.40 -11.51
N ALA A 127 3.55 9.55 -11.19
CA ALA A 127 4.10 9.14 -9.90
C ALA A 127 3.47 9.93 -8.75
N LEU A 128 3.33 11.24 -8.88
CA LEU A 128 2.70 12.11 -7.88
C LEU A 128 1.21 11.80 -7.73
N LYS A 129 0.47 11.51 -8.81
CA LYS A 129 -0.94 11.08 -8.73
C LYS A 129 -1.10 9.79 -7.94
N ARG A 130 -0.19 8.82 -8.13
CA ARG A 130 -0.16 7.59 -7.32
C ARG A 130 0.11 7.89 -5.85
N VAL A 131 1.10 8.73 -5.54
CA VAL A 131 1.45 9.09 -4.16
C VAL A 131 0.33 9.88 -3.48
N ALA A 132 -0.33 10.79 -4.19
CA ALA A 132 -1.48 11.56 -3.70
C ALA A 132 -2.70 10.66 -3.36
N SER A 133 -2.76 9.46 -3.94
CA SER A 133 -3.82 8.47 -3.65
C SER A 133 -3.38 7.43 -2.61
N SER A 134 -2.17 7.54 -2.07
CA SER A 134 -1.59 6.56 -1.14
C SER A 134 -1.96 6.87 0.32
N PRO A 135 -1.97 5.88 1.22
CA PRO A 135 -2.29 6.05 2.64
C PRO A 135 -1.15 6.69 3.46
N ASN A 136 -0.15 7.27 2.81
CA ASN A 136 0.90 8.02 3.49
C ASN A 136 0.49 9.50 3.57
N ASP A 137 -0.07 9.93 4.70
CA ASP A 137 -0.65 11.27 4.88
C ASP A 137 0.33 12.40 4.51
N ILE A 138 1.59 12.30 4.93
CA ILE A 138 2.61 13.31 4.68
C ILE A 138 2.95 13.34 3.18
N ALA A 139 3.24 12.18 2.58
CA ALA A 139 3.57 12.11 1.16
C ALA A 139 2.39 12.52 0.27
N SER A 140 1.18 12.08 0.61
CA SER A 140 -0.05 12.40 -0.10
C SER A 140 -0.33 13.90 -0.07
N LYS A 141 -0.22 14.54 1.10
CA LYS A 141 -0.36 15.99 1.28
C LYS A 141 0.59 16.77 0.36
N PHE A 142 1.88 16.39 0.33
CA PHE A 142 2.85 17.09 -0.51
C PHE A 142 2.72 16.75 -1.99
N ALA A 143 2.39 15.51 -2.36
CA ALA A 143 2.14 15.15 -3.75
C ALA A 143 0.92 15.89 -4.31
N ALA A 144 -0.17 15.98 -3.53
CA ALA A 144 -1.33 16.77 -3.88
C ALA A 144 -1.01 18.28 -3.98
N ARG A 145 -0.09 18.77 -3.15
CA ARG A 145 0.38 20.16 -3.25
C ARG A 145 1.21 20.39 -4.52
N ALA A 146 2.14 19.50 -4.84
CA ALA A 146 2.93 19.54 -6.07
C ALA A 146 2.03 19.53 -7.32
N LEU A 147 1.04 18.62 -7.39
CA LEU A 147 0.08 18.55 -8.50
C LEU A 147 -0.71 19.85 -8.67
N ARG A 148 -1.19 20.45 -7.58
CA ARG A 148 -1.89 21.75 -7.60
C ARG A 148 -1.00 22.87 -8.13
N ILE A 149 0.28 22.89 -7.77
CA ILE A 149 1.24 23.88 -8.26
C ILE A 149 1.53 23.67 -9.76
N ILE A 150 1.66 22.42 -10.21
CA ILE A 150 1.88 22.07 -11.63
C ILE A 150 0.65 22.42 -12.48
N GLY A 151 -0.55 22.46 -11.89
CA GLY A 151 -1.82 22.71 -12.59
C GLY A 151 -2.56 21.43 -12.99
N GLU A 152 -2.21 20.30 -12.38
CA GLU A 152 -2.84 19.01 -12.61
C GLU A 152 -4.08 18.81 -11.73
N LYS A 153 -5.05 18.05 -12.24
CA LYS A 153 -6.21 17.62 -11.45
C LYS A 153 -5.80 16.57 -10.43
N LEU A 154 -6.28 16.73 -9.19
CA LEU A 154 -6.05 15.76 -8.13
C LEU A 154 -6.81 14.45 -8.40
N PRO A 155 -6.24 13.31 -8.01
CA PRO A 155 -6.97 12.06 -8.01
C PRO A 155 -8.14 12.14 -7.02
N GLN A 156 -9.24 11.47 -7.35
CA GLN A 156 -10.39 11.36 -6.47
C GLN A 156 -10.01 10.56 -5.21
N ALA A 157 -10.25 11.11 -4.02
CA ALA A 157 -10.06 10.35 -2.80
C ALA A 157 -11.09 9.21 -2.72
N LEU A 158 -10.60 7.99 -2.48
CA LEU A 158 -11.43 6.81 -2.33
C LEU A 158 -11.51 6.41 -0.86
N SER A 159 -12.67 5.91 -0.43
CA SER A 159 -12.87 5.40 0.93
C SER A 159 -11.97 4.19 1.18
N GLN A 160 -11.47 4.01 2.42
CA GLN A 160 -10.75 2.78 2.78
C GLN A 160 -11.70 1.58 2.97
N GLN A 161 -13.01 1.81 3.04
CA GLN A 161 -14.04 0.77 3.13
C GLN A 161 -14.25 0.11 1.76
N VAL A 162 -13.24 -0.64 1.29
CA VAL A 162 -13.26 -1.34 -0.01
C VAL A 162 -14.46 -2.28 -0.17
N PRO A 163 -14.92 -3.03 0.86
CA PRO A 163 -16.13 -3.86 0.73
C PRO A 163 -17.39 -3.09 0.33
N LEU A 164 -17.43 -1.76 0.55
CA LEU A 164 -18.56 -0.89 0.22
C LEU A 164 -18.40 -0.15 -1.11
N TRP A 165 -17.31 -0.38 -1.84
CA TRP A 165 -17.06 0.29 -3.13
C TRP A 165 -18.05 -0.13 -4.20
N ARG A 166 -18.50 0.85 -4.98
CA ARG A 166 -19.29 0.62 -6.19
C ARG A 166 -18.40 0.46 -7.41
N GLU A 167 -19.00 0.11 -8.55
CA GLU A 167 -18.28 -0.14 -9.80
C GLU A 167 -17.47 1.09 -10.26
N HIS A 168 -17.99 2.29 -10.01
CA HIS A 168 -17.27 3.53 -10.31
C HIS A 168 -16.06 3.76 -9.39
N ASP A 169 -16.12 3.37 -8.12
CA ASP A 169 -14.98 3.51 -7.19
C ASP A 169 -13.84 2.58 -7.62
N VAL A 170 -14.18 1.34 -7.98
CA VAL A 170 -13.24 0.38 -8.59
C VAL A 170 -12.62 0.95 -9.86
N GLN A 171 -13.44 1.51 -10.77
CA GLN A 171 -12.94 2.13 -11.99
C GLN A 171 -11.92 3.25 -11.70
N GLN A 172 -12.20 4.10 -10.71
CA GLN A 172 -11.28 5.18 -10.32
C GLN A 172 -10.00 4.65 -9.70
N TRP A 173 -10.07 3.62 -8.85
CA TRP A 173 -8.90 2.97 -8.30
C TRP A 173 -8.00 2.38 -9.40
N VAL A 174 -8.59 1.67 -10.36
CA VAL A 174 -7.86 1.11 -11.52
C VAL A 174 -7.16 2.20 -12.33
N LYS A 175 -7.79 3.37 -12.52
CA LYS A 175 -7.14 4.53 -13.15
C LYS A 175 -5.94 5.01 -12.31
N GLN A 176 -6.11 5.13 -10.99
CA GLN A 176 -5.07 5.64 -10.08
C GLN A 176 -3.84 4.75 -10.01
N ILE A 177 -3.99 3.43 -10.06
CA ILE A 177 -2.85 2.50 -10.03
C ILE A 177 -2.11 2.38 -11.38
N GLY A 178 -2.51 3.18 -12.39
CA GLY A 178 -1.86 3.23 -13.70
C GLY A 178 -2.47 2.31 -14.76
N PHE A 179 -3.67 1.79 -14.51
CA PHE A 179 -4.39 0.87 -15.40
C PHE A 179 -5.60 1.54 -16.07
N ALA A 180 -5.53 2.85 -16.30
CA ALA A 180 -6.64 3.63 -16.85
C ALA A 180 -7.20 3.08 -18.17
N ASP A 181 -6.36 2.51 -19.03
CA ASP A 181 -6.75 1.95 -20.32
C ASP A 181 -7.69 0.73 -20.20
N CYS A 182 -7.58 -0.07 -19.12
CA CYS A 182 -8.51 -1.18 -18.87
C CYS A 182 -9.60 -0.85 -17.86
N SER A 183 -9.65 0.37 -17.31
CA SER A 183 -10.65 0.75 -16.31
C SER A 183 -12.09 0.59 -16.79
N GLN A 184 -12.36 0.79 -18.09
CA GLN A 184 -13.68 0.56 -18.67
C GLN A 184 -14.07 -0.93 -18.63
N ALA A 185 -13.11 -1.84 -18.78
CA ALA A 185 -13.36 -3.28 -18.70
C ALA A 185 -13.91 -3.70 -17.34
N PHE A 186 -13.37 -3.13 -16.26
CA PHE A 186 -13.85 -3.39 -14.90
C PHE A 186 -15.28 -2.86 -14.71
N LEU A 187 -15.60 -1.71 -15.30
CA LEU A 187 -16.95 -1.15 -15.24
C LEU A 187 -17.94 -1.99 -16.06
N ASP A 188 -17.56 -2.43 -17.27
CA ASP A 188 -18.39 -3.27 -18.14
C ASP A 188 -18.64 -4.65 -17.52
N ALA A 189 -17.63 -5.20 -16.84
CA ALA A 189 -17.75 -6.44 -16.05
C ALA A 189 -18.46 -6.25 -14.70
N LYS A 190 -18.90 -5.02 -14.38
CA LYS A 190 -19.59 -4.66 -13.13
C LYS A 190 -18.83 -5.07 -11.87
N VAL A 191 -17.51 -4.92 -11.90
CA VAL A 191 -16.66 -5.25 -10.75
C VAL A 191 -16.86 -4.17 -9.68
N ASP A 192 -17.49 -4.55 -8.57
CA ASP A 192 -17.62 -3.76 -7.36
C ASP A 192 -16.52 -4.10 -6.34
N GLY A 193 -16.57 -3.52 -5.15
CA GLY A 193 -15.61 -3.74 -4.08
C GLY A 193 -15.50 -5.19 -3.62
N ASP A 194 -16.63 -5.87 -3.52
CA ASP A 194 -16.69 -7.29 -3.13
C ASP A 194 -15.98 -8.17 -4.18
N LEU A 195 -16.34 -8.01 -5.46
CA LEU A 195 -15.72 -8.75 -6.55
C LEU A 195 -14.22 -8.41 -6.67
N LEU A 196 -13.83 -7.13 -6.53
CA LEU A 196 -12.44 -6.72 -6.58
C LEU A 196 -11.57 -7.42 -5.53
N LEU A 197 -12.09 -7.58 -4.31
CA LEU A 197 -11.39 -8.28 -3.23
C LEU A 197 -11.28 -9.79 -3.46
N GLN A 198 -12.09 -10.35 -4.35
CA GLN A 198 -12.09 -11.77 -4.72
C GLN A 198 -11.37 -12.09 -6.03
N ILE A 199 -11.01 -11.07 -6.82
CA ILE A 199 -10.36 -11.27 -8.12
C ILE A 199 -9.08 -12.11 -8.00
N ASP A 200 -9.00 -13.12 -8.87
CA ASP A 200 -7.82 -13.95 -9.08
C ASP A 200 -7.19 -13.69 -10.47
N GLU A 201 -6.09 -14.38 -10.76
CA GLU A 201 -5.38 -14.31 -12.04
C GLU A 201 -6.26 -14.76 -13.22
N ALA A 202 -7.11 -15.76 -13.02
CA ALA A 202 -7.95 -16.31 -14.08
C ALA A 202 -9.06 -15.33 -14.49
N MET A 203 -9.72 -14.68 -13.54
CA MET A 203 -10.73 -13.65 -13.77
C MET A 203 -10.14 -12.42 -14.48
N LEU A 204 -8.93 -11.99 -14.08
CA LEU A 204 -8.24 -10.86 -14.72
C LEU A 204 -7.90 -11.14 -16.18
N ASP A 205 -7.51 -12.36 -16.51
CA ASP A 205 -7.13 -12.74 -17.87
C ASP A 205 -8.32 -13.06 -18.76
N LYS A 206 -9.27 -13.86 -18.26
CA LYS A 206 -10.41 -14.38 -19.05
C LYS A 206 -11.55 -13.37 -19.14
N ASP A 207 -11.96 -12.81 -18.02
CA ASP A 207 -13.20 -12.03 -17.93
C ASP A 207 -12.93 -10.54 -18.17
N ILE A 208 -11.91 -9.99 -17.53
CA ILE A 208 -11.53 -8.58 -17.67
C ILE A 208 -10.66 -8.35 -18.91
N GLY A 209 -9.85 -9.35 -19.27
CA GLY A 209 -8.96 -9.27 -20.43
C GLY A 209 -7.88 -8.21 -20.27
N ILE A 210 -7.34 -8.04 -19.05
CA ILE A 210 -6.35 -6.99 -18.72
C ILE A 210 -5.14 -7.02 -19.66
N ASN A 211 -4.74 -8.24 -20.04
CA ASN A 211 -3.66 -8.54 -20.96
C ASN A 211 -3.96 -8.11 -22.41
N LYS A 212 -5.23 -8.15 -22.84
CA LYS A 212 -5.64 -7.82 -24.22
C LYS A 212 -5.73 -6.30 -24.44
N GLN A 213 -6.05 -5.53 -23.41
CA GLN A 213 -6.37 -4.10 -23.54
C GLN A 213 -5.13 -3.19 -23.53
N LEU A 214 -4.11 -3.51 -22.73
CA LEU A 214 -2.86 -2.73 -22.67
C LEU A 214 -1.96 -2.91 -23.90
N LEU A 215 -2.18 -3.96 -24.70
CA LEU A 215 -1.46 -4.22 -25.95
C LEU A 215 -1.81 -3.25 -27.09
N ARG A 216 -3.01 -2.66 -27.09
CA ARG A 216 -3.47 -1.81 -28.20
C ARG A 216 -2.60 -0.55 -28.39
N LYS A 217 -1.96 -0.03 -27.33
CA LYS A 217 -1.05 1.12 -27.42
C LYS A 217 0.39 0.78 -27.82
N ARG A 218 0.96 -0.37 -27.41
CA ARG A 218 2.33 -0.72 -27.80
C ARG A 218 2.48 -0.93 -29.31
N HIS A 219 1.43 -1.37 -29.99
CA HIS A 219 1.41 -1.44 -31.45
C HIS A 219 1.06 -0.10 -32.13
N GLY A 220 0.26 0.75 -31.48
CA GLY A 220 -0.13 2.06 -32.01
C GLY A 220 1.01 3.10 -32.01
N SER A 221 1.93 3.04 -31.03
CA SER A 221 3.10 3.93 -30.97
C SER A 221 4.31 3.46 -31.81
N HIS A 222 4.28 2.23 -32.36
CA HIS A 222 5.38 1.66 -33.14
C HIS A 222 5.05 1.42 -34.63
N HIS A 223 3.96 1.99 -35.16
CA HIS A 223 3.65 1.95 -36.60
C HIS A 223 4.50 2.97 -37.39
N ASN A 224 5.82 2.81 -37.31
CA ASN A 224 6.80 3.26 -38.31
C ASN A 224 8.14 2.57 -38.03
N ALA A 225 8.20 1.24 -38.12
CA ALA A 225 9.42 0.51 -38.49
C ALA A 225 9.18 -1.00 -38.53
N ILE A 226 9.46 -1.56 -39.71
CA ILE A 226 9.94 -2.92 -39.96
C ILE A 226 8.87 -4.02 -40.05
N ILE A 227 8.65 -4.46 -41.29
CA ILE A 227 7.98 -5.70 -41.70
C ILE A 227 8.74 -6.90 -41.08
N PRO A 228 8.12 -7.77 -40.26
CA PRO A 228 8.83 -8.91 -39.68
C PRO A 228 8.87 -10.09 -40.65
N THR A 229 10.08 -10.48 -41.04
CA THR A 229 10.44 -11.83 -41.49
C THR A 229 10.23 -12.84 -40.35
N LEU A 230 9.98 -14.11 -40.70
CA LEU A 230 9.55 -15.23 -39.82
C LEU A 230 10.37 -15.50 -38.53
N PHE A 231 11.54 -14.86 -38.36
CA PHE A 231 12.34 -14.90 -37.14
C PHE A 231 11.87 -13.87 -36.07
N GLY A 232 11.28 -12.76 -36.52
CA GLY A 232 10.74 -11.71 -35.65
C GLY A 232 9.51 -12.16 -34.86
N THR A 233 8.68 -13.05 -35.43
CA THR A 233 7.47 -13.58 -34.79
C THR A 233 7.75 -14.34 -33.48
N PHE A 234 8.87 -15.06 -33.37
CA PHE A 234 9.20 -15.82 -32.17
C PHE A 234 9.76 -14.93 -31.03
N VAL A 235 10.61 -13.95 -31.37
CA VAL A 235 11.13 -12.97 -30.40
C VAL A 235 10.01 -12.04 -29.92
N VAL A 236 9.10 -11.65 -30.82
CA VAL A 236 7.89 -10.92 -30.46
C VAL A 236 7.02 -11.77 -29.54
N ALA A 237 6.76 -13.05 -29.82
CA ALA A 237 5.97 -13.92 -28.94
C ALA A 237 6.59 -14.07 -27.51
N LEU A 238 7.91 -14.22 -27.40
CA LEU A 238 8.60 -14.32 -26.10
C LEU A 238 8.61 -13.00 -25.31
N THR A 239 8.78 -11.87 -26.00
CA THR A 239 8.69 -10.54 -25.37
C THR A 239 7.23 -10.20 -25.00
N TYR A 240 6.27 -10.69 -25.78
CA TYR A 240 4.83 -10.63 -25.52
C TYR A 240 4.46 -11.38 -24.24
N GLY A 241 4.83 -12.67 -24.13
CA GLY A 241 4.56 -13.48 -22.95
C GLY A 241 5.13 -12.84 -21.68
N LYS A 242 6.37 -12.33 -21.73
CA LYS A 242 7.00 -11.62 -20.61
C LYS A 242 6.30 -10.31 -20.25
N ALA A 243 5.79 -9.57 -21.22
CA ALA A 243 5.07 -8.33 -20.98
C ALA A 243 3.70 -8.56 -20.31
N GLN A 244 2.97 -9.59 -20.73
CA GLN A 244 1.68 -9.95 -20.13
C GLN A 244 1.82 -10.37 -18.67
N VAL A 245 2.75 -11.28 -18.39
CA VAL A 245 3.04 -11.73 -17.02
C VAL A 245 3.43 -10.55 -16.13
N LYS A 246 4.25 -9.62 -16.65
CA LYS A 246 4.64 -8.42 -15.89
C LYS A 246 3.45 -7.51 -15.57
N THR A 247 2.52 -7.32 -16.49
CA THR A 247 1.30 -6.51 -16.29
C THR A 247 0.44 -7.06 -15.18
N LEU A 248 0.14 -8.36 -15.24
CA LEU A 248 -0.66 -9.04 -14.24
C LEU A 248 -0.01 -8.97 -12.85
N ILE A 249 1.29 -9.26 -12.77
CA ILE A 249 2.05 -9.17 -11.52
C ILE A 249 1.99 -7.75 -10.94
N MET A 250 2.08 -6.71 -11.77
CA MET A 250 1.95 -5.32 -11.31
C MET A 250 0.56 -5.05 -10.74
N PHE A 251 -0.51 -5.50 -11.42
CA PHE A 251 -1.88 -5.32 -10.94
C PHE A 251 -2.10 -6.04 -9.61
N LEU A 252 -1.77 -7.33 -9.53
CA LEU A 252 -1.92 -8.15 -8.31
C LEU A 252 -1.11 -7.58 -7.15
N ARG A 253 0.05 -6.97 -7.41
CA ARG A 253 0.83 -6.28 -6.39
C ARG A 253 0.10 -5.05 -5.84
N GLU A 254 -0.53 -4.24 -6.69
CA GLU A 254 -1.31 -3.08 -6.23
C GLU A 254 -2.61 -3.54 -5.53
N LEU A 255 -3.26 -4.61 -6.00
CA LEU A 255 -4.42 -5.21 -5.33
C LEU A 255 -4.03 -5.74 -3.93
N ARG A 256 -2.88 -6.38 -3.78
CA ARG A 256 -2.38 -6.82 -2.46
C ARG A 256 -2.23 -5.64 -1.50
N LYS A 257 -1.66 -4.53 -1.97
CA LYS A 257 -1.54 -3.32 -1.14
C LYS A 257 -2.91 -2.77 -0.76
N LEU A 258 -3.87 -2.76 -1.69
CA LEU A 258 -5.24 -2.34 -1.40
C LEU A 258 -5.86 -3.21 -0.31
N LYS A 259 -5.74 -4.54 -0.42
CA LYS A 259 -6.23 -5.48 0.60
C LYS A 259 -5.60 -5.26 1.97
N GLN A 260 -4.32 -4.90 2.03
CA GLN A 260 -3.60 -4.64 3.28
C GLN A 260 -4.01 -3.33 3.97
N MET A 261 -4.41 -2.31 3.20
CA MET A 261 -4.81 -1.00 3.73
C MET A 261 -6.32 -0.84 3.92
N ALA A 262 -7.11 -1.74 3.36
CA ALA A 262 -8.56 -1.70 3.43
C ALA A 262 -9.06 -1.76 4.88
N ASP A 263 -10.09 -0.97 5.15
CA ASP A 263 -10.85 -0.99 6.38
C ASP A 263 -12.02 -1.97 6.22
N TYR A 264 -11.98 -3.05 6.99
CA TYR A 264 -12.99 -4.12 6.97
C TYR A 264 -14.02 -4.00 8.08
N SER A 265 -14.03 -2.91 8.87
CA SER A 265 -14.92 -2.78 10.03
C SER A 265 -16.43 -2.87 9.72
N SER A 266 -16.84 -2.68 8.47
CA SER A 266 -18.23 -2.91 8.02
C SER A 266 -18.62 -4.39 7.93
N VAL A 267 -17.65 -5.29 7.79
CA VAL A 267 -17.86 -6.74 7.58
C VAL A 267 -17.11 -7.62 8.60
N ASP A 268 -16.20 -7.05 9.39
CA ASP A 268 -15.35 -7.76 10.36
C ASP A 268 -15.81 -7.55 11.81
N ALA A 269 -16.93 -8.16 12.18
CA ALA A 269 -17.46 -8.06 13.54
C ALA A 269 -16.53 -8.68 14.61
N SER A 270 -15.67 -9.62 14.23
CA SER A 270 -14.78 -10.37 15.14
C SER A 270 -13.34 -9.86 15.17
N ASN A 271 -13.01 -8.77 14.46
CA ASN A 271 -11.66 -8.19 14.37
C ASN A 271 -10.59 -9.16 13.82
N ILE A 272 -10.93 -9.99 12.84
CA ILE A 272 -9.97 -10.85 12.11
C ILE A 272 -8.82 -10.03 11.49
N ALA A 273 -9.11 -8.83 10.98
CA ALA A 273 -8.09 -7.92 10.47
C ALA A 273 -7.01 -7.63 11.52
N GLN A 274 -7.41 -7.37 12.76
CA GLN A 274 -6.50 -7.10 13.86
C GLN A 274 -5.73 -8.36 14.26
N VAL A 275 -6.39 -9.53 14.31
CA VAL A 275 -5.73 -10.81 14.59
C VAL A 275 -4.61 -11.05 13.59
N LEU A 276 -4.89 -10.94 12.29
CA LEU A 276 -3.88 -11.13 11.24
C LEU A 276 -2.75 -10.10 11.32
N SER A 277 -3.08 -8.83 11.59
CA SER A 277 -2.10 -7.77 11.77
C SER A 277 -1.16 -8.00 12.96
N ASN A 278 -1.62 -8.68 14.02
CA ASN A 278 -0.78 -9.00 15.18
C ASN A 278 0.27 -10.08 14.87
N ILE A 279 0.04 -10.89 13.84
CA ILE A 279 0.98 -11.92 13.37
C ILE A 279 2.05 -11.25 12.50
N ASP A 280 1.58 -10.59 11.43
CA ASP A 280 2.40 -9.79 10.53
C ASP A 280 1.46 -8.82 9.80
N ALA A 281 1.85 -7.56 9.67
CA ALA A 281 1.10 -6.56 8.92
C ALA A 281 0.86 -6.99 7.46
N GLU A 282 1.68 -7.88 6.88
CA GLU A 282 1.45 -8.39 5.54
C GLU A 282 0.25 -9.33 5.42
N PHE A 283 -0.18 -9.97 6.52
CA PHE A 283 -1.27 -10.96 6.52
C PHE A 283 -2.66 -10.35 6.49
N THR A 284 -2.80 -9.03 6.71
CA THR A 284 -4.08 -8.32 6.51
C THR A 284 -4.58 -8.42 5.06
N GLN A 285 -3.71 -8.80 4.11
CA GLN A 285 -4.12 -9.11 2.74
C GLN A 285 -5.12 -10.28 2.65
N TYR A 286 -5.18 -11.15 3.66
CA TYR A 286 -6.03 -12.34 3.70
C TYR A 286 -7.35 -12.12 4.43
N THR A 287 -7.55 -10.97 5.08
CA THR A 287 -8.73 -10.71 5.93
C THR A 287 -10.03 -11.01 5.22
N TYR A 288 -10.22 -10.52 3.99
CA TYR A 288 -11.47 -10.74 3.27
C TYR A 288 -11.73 -12.22 2.95
N GLY A 289 -10.67 -13.01 2.72
CA GLY A 289 -10.79 -14.45 2.49
C GLY A 289 -11.30 -15.20 3.72
N PHE A 290 -10.85 -14.81 4.92
CA PHE A 290 -11.37 -15.36 6.18
C PHE A 290 -12.85 -15.00 6.38
N LEU A 291 -13.18 -13.71 6.23
CA LEU A 291 -14.53 -13.20 6.46
C LEU A 291 -15.55 -13.85 5.52
N ARG A 292 -15.20 -13.99 4.24
CA ARG A 292 -16.07 -14.64 3.25
C ARG A 292 -16.29 -16.13 3.52
N SER A 293 -15.29 -16.80 4.07
CA SER A 293 -15.39 -18.19 4.51
C SER A 293 -16.14 -18.35 5.84
N GLY A 294 -16.69 -17.26 6.38
CA GLY A 294 -17.43 -17.27 7.65
C GLY A 294 -16.55 -17.50 8.87
N VAL A 295 -15.23 -17.28 8.74
CA VAL A 295 -14.30 -17.49 9.84
C VAL A 295 -14.39 -16.30 10.80
N ASP A 296 -14.81 -16.60 12.02
CA ASP A 296 -14.76 -15.68 13.16
C ASP A 296 -13.68 -16.12 14.17
N THR A 297 -13.51 -15.35 15.25
CA THR A 297 -12.53 -15.64 16.31
C THR A 297 -12.77 -16.96 17.03
N SER A 298 -13.99 -17.48 17.02
CA SER A 298 -14.33 -18.77 17.63
C SER A 298 -13.93 -19.95 16.73
N ALA A 299 -13.98 -19.76 15.41
CA ALA A 299 -13.64 -20.75 14.41
C ALA A 299 -12.12 -20.86 14.18
N LEU A 300 -11.34 -19.82 14.51
CA LEU A 300 -9.88 -19.80 14.32
C LEU A 300 -9.19 -21.06 14.87
N SER A 301 -9.52 -21.49 16.10
CA SER A 301 -8.89 -22.63 16.77
C SER A 301 -9.07 -23.97 16.06
N ARG A 302 -10.07 -24.09 15.18
CA ARG A 302 -10.39 -25.30 14.42
C ARG A 302 -9.95 -25.26 12.96
N LEU A 303 -9.32 -24.16 12.52
CA LEU A 303 -8.88 -24.03 11.14
C LEU A 303 -7.81 -25.05 10.79
N THR A 304 -7.98 -25.67 9.64
CA THR A 304 -7.01 -26.60 9.06
C THR A 304 -6.20 -25.94 7.96
N GLU A 305 -5.04 -26.53 7.62
CA GLU A 305 -4.23 -26.04 6.50
C GLU A 305 -5.00 -26.11 5.17
N ASP A 306 -5.84 -27.12 4.99
CA ASP A 306 -6.66 -27.30 3.77
C ASP A 306 -7.68 -26.17 3.61
N GLN A 307 -8.39 -25.81 4.68
CA GLN A 307 -9.34 -24.68 4.68
C GLN A 307 -8.63 -23.34 4.43
N LEU A 308 -7.44 -23.14 5.00
CA LEU A 308 -6.66 -21.93 4.73
C LEU A 308 -6.27 -21.82 3.25
N GLN A 309 -5.98 -22.94 2.60
CA GLN A 309 -5.62 -22.95 1.19
C GLN A 309 -6.86 -22.79 0.28
N ASN A 310 -7.87 -23.64 0.47
CA ASN A 310 -8.97 -23.80 -0.48
C ASN A 310 -10.15 -22.85 -0.21
N GLU A 311 -10.41 -22.49 1.05
CA GLU A 311 -11.51 -21.59 1.42
C GLU A 311 -11.00 -20.15 1.60
N CYS A 312 -9.89 -19.97 2.34
CA CYS A 312 -9.34 -18.63 2.61
C CYS A 312 -8.40 -18.10 1.51
N GLY A 313 -8.04 -18.91 0.51
CA GLY A 313 -7.24 -18.49 -0.65
C GLY A 313 -5.77 -18.17 -0.32
N ILE A 314 -5.17 -18.88 0.64
CA ILE A 314 -3.77 -18.66 1.05
C ILE A 314 -2.87 -19.71 0.40
N ASP A 315 -2.41 -19.45 -0.83
CA ASP A 315 -1.54 -20.39 -1.56
C ASP A 315 -0.16 -20.60 -0.92
N ASN A 316 0.36 -19.58 -0.23
CA ASN A 316 1.69 -19.63 0.36
C ASN A 316 1.69 -20.48 1.64
N SER A 317 2.29 -21.68 1.54
CA SER A 317 2.39 -22.63 2.65
C SER A 317 3.16 -22.10 3.86
N VAL A 318 4.11 -21.18 3.66
CA VAL A 318 4.83 -20.52 4.77
C VAL A 318 3.90 -19.58 5.52
N HIS A 319 3.03 -18.86 4.81
CA HIS A 319 2.06 -17.97 5.45
C HIS A 319 1.04 -18.78 6.23
N ARG A 320 0.47 -19.84 5.63
CA ARG A 320 -0.45 -20.76 6.32
C ARG A 320 0.16 -21.31 7.60
N ARG A 321 1.41 -21.79 7.55
CA ARG A 321 2.10 -22.33 8.73
C ARG A 321 2.28 -21.28 9.83
N LYS A 322 2.72 -20.06 9.49
CA LYS A 322 2.87 -18.96 10.45
C LYS A 322 1.52 -18.61 11.10
N ILE A 323 0.48 -18.48 10.28
CA ILE A 323 -0.88 -18.19 10.74
C ILE A 323 -1.38 -19.28 11.70
N LEU A 324 -1.32 -20.55 11.30
CA LEU A 324 -1.74 -21.67 12.15
C LEU A 324 -0.94 -21.73 13.45
N SER A 325 0.38 -21.56 13.40
CA SER A 325 1.23 -21.59 14.59
C SER A 325 0.86 -20.52 15.60
N TYR A 326 0.53 -19.31 15.13
CA TYR A 326 0.09 -18.21 15.99
C TYR A 326 -1.31 -18.50 16.57
N ILE A 327 -2.24 -18.95 15.73
CA ILE A 327 -3.61 -19.27 16.14
C ILE A 327 -3.61 -20.33 17.24
N LEU A 328 -2.87 -21.43 17.06
CA LEU A 328 -2.78 -22.50 18.05
C LEU A 328 -2.18 -22.04 19.39
N MET A 329 -1.30 -21.04 19.35
CA MET A 329 -0.69 -20.46 20.55
C MET A 329 -1.65 -19.52 21.30
N MET A 330 -2.42 -18.71 20.58
CA MET A 330 -3.31 -17.68 21.14
C MET A 330 -4.71 -18.19 21.47
N TYR A 331 -5.19 -19.17 20.70
CA TYR A 331 -6.52 -19.78 20.80
C TYR A 331 -6.36 -21.29 20.95
N PRO A 332 -5.74 -21.77 22.05
CA PRO A 332 -5.62 -23.20 22.28
C PRO A 332 -7.02 -23.82 22.27
N CYS A 333 -7.19 -24.91 21.53
CA CYS A 333 -8.43 -25.66 21.54
C CYS A 333 -8.65 -26.17 22.97
N SER A 334 -9.61 -25.56 23.68
CA SER A 334 -10.13 -26.16 24.91
C SER A 334 -10.71 -27.50 24.50
N ASN A 335 -10.20 -28.61 25.07
CA ASN A 335 -10.88 -29.89 24.98
C ASN A 335 -12.25 -29.74 25.66
N GLU A 336 -13.26 -29.31 24.91
CA GLU A 336 -14.64 -29.49 25.32
C GLU A 336 -14.96 -30.97 25.14
N VAL A 337 -14.75 -31.71 26.23
CA VAL A 337 -15.61 -32.84 26.52
C VAL A 337 -17.03 -32.30 26.43
N GLU A 338 -17.83 -32.86 25.53
CA GLU A 338 -19.28 -32.68 25.51
C GLU A 338 -19.84 -33.07 26.89
N ALA A 339 -19.87 -32.13 27.83
CA ALA A 339 -20.72 -32.19 29.00
C ALA A 339 -22.03 -31.59 28.54
N GLY A 340 -23.02 -32.46 28.33
CA GLY A 340 -24.35 -32.10 27.88
C GLY A 340 -24.93 -30.91 28.65
N GLU A 341 -25.82 -30.20 27.96
CA GLU A 341 -26.68 -29.15 28.49
C GLU A 341 -27.28 -29.53 29.84
N ASP A 342 -26.63 -29.11 30.92
CA ASP A 342 -27.28 -28.82 32.18
C ASP A 342 -26.44 -27.76 32.89
N SER A 343 -26.55 -26.52 32.42
CA SER A 343 -26.03 -25.36 33.13
C SER A 343 -26.79 -25.19 34.45
N LYS A 344 -26.48 -26.03 35.44
CA LYS A 344 -26.77 -25.74 36.84
C LYS A 344 -26.03 -24.46 37.17
N LYS A 345 -26.75 -23.33 37.09
CA LYS A 345 -26.31 -22.06 37.67
C LYS A 345 -25.73 -22.37 39.04
N CYS A 346 -24.43 -22.16 39.22
CA CYS A 346 -23.80 -22.24 40.53
C CYS A 346 -24.42 -21.11 41.35
N ILE A 347 -25.29 -21.47 42.29
CA ILE A 347 -25.88 -20.51 43.21
C ILE A 347 -24.81 -20.26 44.28
N ASP A 348 -24.19 -19.10 44.27
CA ASP A 348 -23.14 -18.75 45.25
C ASP A 348 -23.71 -18.58 46.66
N ALA A 349 -24.99 -18.15 46.77
CA ALA A 349 -25.69 -18.03 48.05
C ALA A 349 -27.20 -18.20 47.89
N PHE A 350 -27.82 -18.90 48.84
CA PHE A 350 -29.27 -19.05 48.95
C PHE A 350 -29.80 -18.18 50.10
N ILE A 351 -30.63 -17.18 49.80
CA ILE A 351 -31.22 -16.29 50.80
C ILE A 351 -32.67 -16.72 51.06
N SER A 352 -32.93 -17.24 52.26
CA SER A 352 -34.29 -17.56 52.73
C SER A 352 -34.86 -16.39 53.53
N TYR A 353 -36.11 -16.00 53.23
CA TYR A 353 -36.80 -14.93 53.93
C TYR A 353 -38.30 -15.22 54.11
N ARG A 354 -38.91 -14.56 55.10
CA ARG A 354 -40.35 -14.66 55.37
C ARG A 354 -41.15 -13.85 54.34
N ARG A 355 -42.00 -14.51 53.54
CA ARG A 355 -42.76 -13.86 52.44
C ARG A 355 -43.55 -12.61 52.83
N SER A 356 -44.05 -12.54 54.06
CA SER A 356 -44.90 -11.44 54.54
C SER A 356 -44.15 -10.13 54.80
N THR A 357 -42.84 -10.17 55.08
CA THR A 357 -42.11 -9.00 55.59
C THR A 357 -40.68 -8.84 55.06
N GLY A 358 -40.09 -9.88 54.47
CA GLY A 358 -38.66 -9.89 54.12
C GLY A 358 -38.33 -9.68 52.63
N SER A 359 -39.33 -9.54 51.76
CA SER A 359 -39.11 -9.54 50.31
C SER A 359 -38.35 -8.31 49.77
N GLN A 360 -38.49 -7.15 50.43
CA GLN A 360 -37.76 -5.94 50.03
C GLN A 360 -36.30 -5.93 50.48
N LEU A 361 -35.95 -6.66 51.55
CA LEU A 361 -34.58 -6.75 52.08
C LEU A 361 -33.75 -7.83 51.37
N ALA A 362 -34.39 -8.82 50.77
CA ALA A 362 -33.73 -9.92 50.07
C ALA A 362 -33.49 -9.68 48.57
N ARG A 363 -33.75 -8.45 48.09
CA ARG A 363 -33.77 -8.11 46.66
C ARG A 363 -32.51 -7.41 46.20
#